data_AF-A0A949YFV9-F1
#
_entry.id   AF-A0A949YFV9-F1
#
_cell.length_a   1.000
_cell.length_b   1.000
_cell.length_c   1.000
_cell.angle_alpha   90.00
_cell.angle_beta   90.00
_cell.angle_gamma   90.00
#
_symmetry.space_group_name_H-M   'P 1'
#
loop_
_entity.id
_entity.type
_entity.pdbx_description
1 polymer ?
#
loop_
_entity_poly.entity_id
_entity_poly.type
_entity_poly.pdbx_seq_one_letter_code
_entity_poly.pdbx_strand_id
1 'polypeptide(L)'
;MKARYRLNTWVGMLNLFTVNRLLNLLARVVPGGFSLRLILHRLRGVKIGEGVWIGDDVYFDEDFPEAIEIQDNVAIATRCTLIAHTKGVGKIIIEKGAAIGAGSVIVCGFEQTLTIGQGAVVSAGSTVLNDIPAFTLCGPPRIKVYGQVTVPFRDAATFDQFRRGIRPVRVKSNGTHPGAS
;
A
#
# COMPACT_ATOMS: atom_id res chain seq x y z
N MET A 1 45.00 -13.16 10.18
CA MET A 1 44.34 -13.03 11.50
C MET A 1 43.06 -13.84 11.46
N LYS A 2 42.93 -14.83 12.34
CA LYS A 2 41.98 -15.95 12.29
C LYS A 2 40.54 -15.55 12.64
N ALA A 3 39.61 -16.19 11.93
CA ALA A 3 38.30 -16.70 12.33
C ALA A 3 37.37 -15.80 13.17
N ARG A 4 36.29 -15.31 12.55
CA ARG A 4 35.08 -14.89 13.27
C ARG A 4 33.83 -15.37 12.52
N TYR A 5 32.97 -16.05 13.28
CA TYR A 5 31.61 -16.50 12.97
C TYR A 5 31.41 -17.66 11.99
N ARG A 6 31.71 -18.88 12.47
CA ARG A 6 30.88 -20.07 12.16
C ARG A 6 29.88 -20.24 13.30
N LEU A 7 28.73 -19.57 13.21
CA LEU A 7 27.52 -19.93 13.95
C LEU A 7 26.46 -20.28 12.91
N ASN A 8 25.78 -21.41 13.11
CA ASN A 8 24.80 -22.03 12.23
C ASN A 8 23.93 -21.01 11.48
N THR A 9 24.30 -20.70 10.24
CA THR A 9 23.65 -19.69 9.39
C THR A 9 22.17 -19.98 9.18
N TRP A 10 21.78 -21.26 9.11
CA TRP A 10 20.39 -21.69 8.96
C TRP A 10 19.50 -21.36 10.16
N VAL A 11 19.99 -21.55 11.39
CA VAL A 11 19.21 -21.25 12.62
C VAL A 11 19.14 -19.75 12.86
N GLY A 12 20.22 -19.02 12.58
CA GLY A 12 20.23 -17.55 12.65
C GLY A 12 19.29 -16.90 11.63
N MET A 13 19.22 -17.46 10.42
CA MET A 13 18.33 -16.98 9.35
C MET A 13 16.87 -17.32 9.63
N LEU A 14 16.57 -18.53 10.16
CA LEU A 14 15.23 -18.91 10.62
C LEU A 14 14.74 -17.99 11.76
N ASN A 15 15.61 -17.67 12.71
CA ASN A 15 15.32 -16.73 13.79
C ASN A 15 15.07 -15.31 13.28
N LEU A 16 15.86 -14.84 12.30
CA LEU A 16 15.70 -13.50 11.74
C LEU A 16 14.36 -13.33 11.03
N PHE A 17 13.96 -14.29 10.18
CA PHE A 17 12.65 -14.25 9.52
C PHE A 17 11.49 -14.31 10.51
N THR A 18 11.58 -15.19 11.51
CA THR A 18 10.55 -15.34 12.54
C THR A 18 10.41 -14.08 13.40
N VAL A 19 11.53 -13.47 13.78
CA VAL A 19 11.55 -12.21 14.54
C VAL A 19 11.02 -11.06 13.69
N ASN A 20 11.42 -10.96 12.41
CA ASN A 20 10.86 -9.97 11.49
C ASN A 20 9.35 -10.13 11.36
N ARG A 21 8.84 -11.35 11.21
CA ARG A 21 7.40 -11.61 11.17
C ARG A 21 6.69 -11.11 12.44
N LEU A 22 7.23 -11.43 13.61
CA LEU A 22 6.66 -11.00 14.90
C LEU A 22 6.68 -9.47 15.03
N LEU A 23 7.80 -8.82 14.69
CA LEU A 23 7.91 -7.36 14.69
C LEU A 23 6.92 -6.72 13.72
N ASN A 24 6.65 -7.35 12.56
CA ASN A 24 5.63 -6.88 11.61
C ASN A 24 4.24 -6.89 12.25
N LEU A 25 3.87 -8.03 12.84
CA LEU A 25 2.57 -8.22 13.48
C LEU A 25 2.37 -7.22 14.62
N LEU A 26 3.41 -7.00 15.43
CA LEU A 26 3.37 -5.99 16.49
C LEU A 26 3.24 -4.59 15.91
N ALA A 27 4.06 -4.19 14.94
CA ALA A 27 4.04 -2.85 14.35
C ALA A 27 2.67 -2.50 13.76
N ARG A 28 1.97 -3.48 13.18
CA ARG A 28 0.62 -3.32 12.61
C ARG A 28 -0.45 -3.04 13.66
N VAL A 29 -0.28 -3.50 14.89
CA VAL A 29 -1.34 -3.47 15.94
C VAL A 29 -1.05 -2.46 17.06
N VAL A 30 0.22 -2.26 17.44
CA VAL A 30 0.55 -1.34 18.54
C VAL A 30 0.20 0.11 18.20
N PRO A 31 -0.25 0.93 19.16
CA PRO A 31 -0.50 2.36 18.93
C PRO A 31 0.82 3.12 18.69
N GLY A 32 0.70 4.36 18.21
CA GLY A 32 1.84 5.27 18.06
C GLY A 32 2.33 5.42 16.62
N GLY A 33 1.47 5.95 15.74
CA GLY A 33 1.81 6.21 14.33
C GLY A 33 2.90 7.27 14.09
N PHE A 34 3.38 7.94 15.14
CA PHE A 34 4.56 8.83 15.11
C PHE A 34 5.73 8.30 15.97
N SER A 35 5.59 7.15 16.63
CA SER A 35 6.53 6.70 17.67
C SER A 35 6.84 5.20 17.60
N LEU A 36 6.22 4.39 18.46
CA LEU A 36 6.57 2.97 18.65
C LEU A 36 6.45 2.18 17.35
N ARG A 37 5.40 2.45 16.56
CA ARG A 37 5.20 1.81 15.25
C ARG A 37 6.37 2.07 14.30
N LEU A 38 6.84 3.31 14.24
CA LEU A 38 7.98 3.69 13.40
C LEU A 38 9.25 2.99 13.87
N ILE A 39 9.49 2.93 15.18
CA ILE A 39 10.65 2.23 15.76
C ILE A 39 10.64 0.75 15.35
N LEU A 40 9.49 0.08 15.47
CA LEU A 40 9.37 -1.33 15.09
C LEU A 40 9.62 -1.55 13.58
N HIS A 41 9.12 -0.65 12.72
CA HIS A 41 9.38 -0.72 11.28
C HIS A 41 10.85 -0.39 10.93
N ARG A 42 11.51 0.51 11.65
CA ARG A 42 12.95 0.75 11.51
C ARG A 42 13.77 -0.47 11.92
N LEU A 43 13.42 -1.10 13.05
CA LEU A 43 14.12 -2.27 13.59
C LEU A 43 14.08 -3.48 12.64
N ARG A 44 13.01 -3.63 11.86
CA ARG A 44 12.94 -4.68 10.83
C ARG A 44 13.70 -4.33 9.54
N GLY A 45 14.09 -3.07 9.32
CA GLY A 45 14.88 -2.65 8.16
C GLY A 45 14.25 -1.59 7.26
N VAL A 46 13.00 -1.17 7.48
CA VAL A 46 12.39 -0.09 6.68
C VAL A 46 13.13 1.21 6.93
N LYS A 47 13.52 1.91 5.85
CA LYS A 47 14.20 3.21 5.95
C LYS A 47 13.14 4.29 6.10
N ILE A 48 13.11 4.95 7.24
CA ILE A 48 12.08 5.94 7.57
C ILE A 48 12.76 7.29 7.86
N GLY A 49 12.21 8.39 7.35
CA GLY A 49 12.66 9.76 7.62
C GLY A 49 12.08 10.34 8.91
N GLU A 50 12.32 11.62 9.14
CA GLU A 50 11.78 12.36 10.27
C GLU A 50 10.35 12.85 10.02
N GLY A 51 9.54 12.94 11.07
CA GLY A 51 8.16 13.45 10.96
C GLY A 51 7.19 12.57 10.16
N VAL A 52 7.58 11.33 9.86
CA VAL A 52 6.72 10.37 9.17
C VAL A 52 5.54 9.96 10.06
N TRP A 53 4.37 9.77 9.44
CA TRP A 53 3.22 9.15 10.08
C TRP A 53 2.83 7.85 9.38
N ILE A 54 2.66 6.78 10.16
CA ILE A 54 2.19 5.48 9.68
C ILE A 54 0.91 5.11 10.41
N GLY A 55 -0.18 4.95 9.67
CA GLY A 55 -1.49 4.54 10.16
C GLY A 55 -1.52 3.08 10.62
N ASP A 56 -2.66 2.68 11.18
CA ASP A 56 -2.81 1.33 11.73
C ASP A 56 -2.78 0.28 10.61
N ASP A 57 -2.25 -0.90 10.92
CA ASP A 57 -2.30 -2.06 10.03
C ASP A 57 -1.70 -1.84 8.63
N VAL A 58 -0.69 -0.96 8.52
CA VAL A 58 0.11 -0.81 7.29
C VAL A 58 1.05 -2.01 7.15
N TYR A 59 0.95 -2.70 6.03
CA TYR A 59 1.82 -3.80 5.68
C TYR A 59 2.98 -3.29 4.83
N PHE A 60 4.20 -3.55 5.31
CA PHE A 60 5.42 -3.48 4.50
C PHE A 60 5.91 -4.89 4.22
N ASP A 61 6.61 -5.05 3.10
CA ASP A 61 7.21 -6.32 2.69
C ASP A 61 7.94 -7.01 3.86
N GLU A 62 7.62 -8.28 4.07
CA GLU A 62 8.11 -9.03 5.22
C GLU A 62 9.55 -9.50 5.01
N ASP A 63 9.85 -9.91 3.78
CA ASP A 63 11.09 -10.57 3.41
C ASP A 63 12.21 -9.55 3.12
N PHE A 64 11.86 -8.42 2.51
CA PHE A 64 12.81 -7.37 2.10
C PHE A 64 12.35 -5.96 2.56
N PRO A 65 12.17 -5.72 3.87
CA PRO A 65 11.77 -4.41 4.38
C PRO A 65 12.74 -3.27 4.03
N GLU A 66 14.03 -3.57 3.85
CA GLU A 66 15.08 -2.62 3.45
C GLU A 66 14.95 -2.07 2.02
N ALA A 67 14.11 -2.73 1.21
CA ALA A 67 13.72 -2.28 -0.12
C ALA A 67 12.70 -1.13 -0.08
N ILE A 68 12.21 -0.76 1.11
CA ILE A 68 11.22 0.30 1.28
C ILE A 68 11.89 1.49 1.96
N GLU A 69 11.79 2.64 1.28
CA GLU A 69 12.31 3.92 1.73
C GLU A 69 11.17 4.94 1.82
N ILE A 70 11.04 5.55 2.99
CA ILE A 70 10.03 6.54 3.33
C ILE A 70 10.77 7.78 3.80
N GLN A 71 10.70 8.87 3.05
CA GLN A 71 11.39 10.11 3.37
C GLN A 71 10.61 10.99 4.36
N ASP A 72 11.17 12.14 4.71
CA ASP A 72 10.65 13.00 5.77
C ASP A 72 9.21 13.47 5.50
N ASN A 73 8.44 13.61 6.58
CA ASN A 73 7.07 14.15 6.58
C ASN A 73 6.09 13.41 5.66
N VAL A 74 6.38 12.16 5.31
CA VAL A 74 5.44 11.30 4.58
C VAL A 74 4.31 10.85 5.51
N ALA A 75 3.08 10.81 5.00
CA ALA A 75 1.94 10.24 5.70
C ALA A 75 1.42 9.00 4.96
N ILE A 76 1.39 7.85 5.63
CA ILE A 76 0.82 6.61 5.09
C ILE A 76 -0.41 6.25 5.92
N ALA A 77 -1.59 6.32 5.32
CA ALA A 77 -2.83 6.00 6.02
C ALA A 77 -3.01 4.49 6.26
N THR A 78 -4.01 4.17 7.07
CA THR A 78 -4.27 2.82 7.55
C THR A 78 -4.46 1.80 6.42
N ARG A 79 -4.07 0.55 6.68
CA ARG A 79 -4.30 -0.61 5.79
C ARG A 79 -3.70 -0.48 4.40
N CYS A 80 -2.68 0.34 4.24
CA CYS A 80 -1.88 0.33 3.02
C CYS A 80 -1.02 -0.93 2.96
N THR A 81 -0.76 -1.42 1.74
CA THR A 81 0.08 -2.59 1.49
C THR A 81 1.19 -2.20 0.53
N LEU A 82 2.45 -2.35 0.96
CA LEU A 82 3.63 -2.07 0.13
C LEU A 82 4.40 -3.37 -0.10
N ILE A 83 4.48 -3.80 -1.36
CA ILE A 83 5.13 -5.05 -1.77
C ILE A 83 6.29 -4.69 -2.69
N ALA A 84 7.51 -4.90 -2.21
CA ALA A 84 8.74 -4.66 -2.96
C ALA A 84 9.33 -5.97 -3.52
N HIS A 85 8.81 -7.13 -3.12
CA HIS A 85 9.26 -8.44 -3.55
C HIS A 85 8.13 -9.22 -4.22
N THR A 86 8.31 -9.53 -5.50
CA THR A 86 7.35 -10.32 -6.29
C THR A 86 8.02 -11.55 -6.92
N LYS A 87 8.49 -11.44 -8.17
CA LYS A 87 9.36 -12.45 -8.82
C LYS A 87 10.85 -12.21 -8.55
N GLY A 88 11.14 -11.13 -7.83
CA GLY A 88 12.41 -10.80 -7.19
C GLY A 88 12.27 -9.43 -6.54
N VAL A 89 13.39 -8.88 -6.07
CA VAL A 89 13.40 -7.65 -5.25
C VAL A 89 13.43 -6.41 -6.15
N GLY A 90 12.49 -5.50 -5.92
CA GLY A 90 12.49 -4.12 -6.41
C GLY A 90 12.75 -3.14 -5.27
N LYS A 91 12.48 -1.86 -5.47
CA LYS A 91 12.60 -0.80 -4.46
C LYS A 91 11.39 0.13 -4.50
N ILE A 92 10.81 0.44 -3.36
CA ILE A 92 9.78 1.48 -3.25
C ILE A 92 10.37 2.69 -2.54
N ILE A 93 10.22 3.86 -3.14
CA ILE A 93 10.63 5.14 -2.56
C ILE A 93 9.40 6.03 -2.45
N ILE A 94 9.07 6.48 -1.25
CA ILE A 94 8.05 7.50 -1.00
C ILE A 94 8.77 8.76 -0.59
N GLU A 95 8.76 9.75 -1.47
CA GLU A 95 9.53 10.98 -1.30
C GLU A 95 8.89 11.95 -0.33
N LYS A 96 9.70 12.93 0.10
CA LYS A 96 9.38 13.89 1.15
C LYS A 96 7.97 14.49 0.99
N GLY A 97 7.20 14.49 2.08
CA GLY A 97 5.90 15.12 2.14
C GLY A 97 4.79 14.46 1.31
N ALA A 98 5.04 13.31 0.68
CA ALA A 98 4.00 12.57 -0.02
C ALA A 98 2.97 11.97 0.96
N ALA A 99 1.75 11.74 0.48
CA ALA A 99 0.65 11.18 1.26
C ALA A 99 0.00 9.99 0.55
N ILE A 100 -0.14 8.87 1.25
CA ILE A 100 -0.77 7.64 0.75
C ILE A 100 -2.10 7.43 1.46
N GLY A 101 -3.19 7.47 0.71
CA GLY A 101 -4.55 7.30 1.21
C GLY A 101 -4.85 5.85 1.63
N ALA A 102 -5.80 5.70 2.55
CA ALA A 102 -6.06 4.43 3.23
C ALA A 102 -6.41 3.30 2.26
N GLY A 103 -5.97 2.07 2.58
CA GLY A 103 -6.26 0.89 1.78
C GLY A 103 -5.58 0.85 0.41
N SER A 104 -4.60 1.73 0.16
CA SER A 104 -3.86 1.70 -1.11
C SER A 104 -2.87 0.54 -1.17
N VAL A 105 -2.68 -0.01 -2.36
CA VAL A 105 -1.73 -1.08 -2.63
C VAL A 105 -0.66 -0.56 -3.56
N ILE A 106 0.61 -0.63 -3.15
CA ILE A 106 1.77 -0.22 -3.92
C ILE A 106 2.60 -1.48 -4.18
N VAL A 107 2.83 -1.81 -5.45
CA VAL A 107 3.58 -3.01 -5.84
C VAL A 107 4.69 -2.64 -6.80
N CYS A 108 5.92 -2.99 -6.43
CA CYS A 108 7.08 -2.80 -7.29
C CYS A 108 7.45 -4.12 -8.01
N GLY A 109 7.82 -4.01 -9.28
CA GLY A 109 8.35 -5.12 -10.06
C GLY A 109 9.79 -5.48 -9.70
N PHE A 110 10.24 -6.63 -10.22
CA PHE A 110 11.62 -7.10 -10.09
C PHE A 110 12.62 -6.12 -10.71
N GLU A 111 13.71 -5.81 -10.00
CA GLU A 111 14.80 -4.90 -10.44
C GLU A 111 14.33 -3.49 -10.85
N GLN A 112 13.15 -3.07 -10.38
CA GLN A 112 12.61 -1.74 -10.62
C GLN A 112 12.67 -0.91 -9.35
N THR A 113 12.63 0.41 -9.54
CA THR A 113 12.35 1.35 -8.45
C THR A 113 11.03 2.03 -8.77
N LEU A 114 10.05 1.92 -7.87
CA LEU A 114 8.79 2.65 -7.93
C LEU A 114 8.88 3.85 -6.99
N THR A 115 8.73 5.04 -7.55
CA THR A 115 8.83 6.31 -6.83
C THR A 115 7.48 7.01 -6.74
N ILE A 116 7.07 7.35 -5.52
CA ILE A 116 5.96 8.27 -5.27
C ILE A 116 6.58 9.62 -4.95
N GLY A 117 6.51 10.52 -5.93
CA GLY A 117 7.27 11.76 -5.94
C GLY A 117 6.91 12.73 -4.82
N GLN A 118 7.82 13.69 -4.57
CA GLN A 118 7.70 14.67 -3.49
C GLN A 118 6.32 15.34 -3.47
N GLY A 119 5.66 15.35 -2.31
CA GLY A 119 4.38 16.01 -2.13
C GLY A 119 3.22 15.41 -2.94
N ALA A 120 3.41 14.26 -3.60
CA ALA A 120 2.32 13.58 -4.30
C ALA A 120 1.28 13.05 -3.30
N VAL A 121 0.02 13.01 -3.73
CA VAL A 121 -1.10 12.52 -2.93
C VAL A 121 -1.78 11.39 -3.69
N VAL A 122 -1.72 10.19 -3.12
CA VAL A 122 -2.41 9.00 -3.61
C VAL A 122 -3.73 8.88 -2.86
N SER A 123 -4.86 8.92 -3.57
CA SER A 123 -6.18 8.81 -2.95
C SER A 123 -6.42 7.41 -2.37
N ALA A 124 -7.34 7.30 -1.41
CA ALA A 124 -7.69 6.02 -0.79
C ALA A 124 -8.15 4.97 -1.81
N GLY A 125 -7.81 3.70 -1.55
CA GLY A 125 -8.16 2.56 -2.39
C GLY A 125 -7.46 2.55 -3.76
N SER A 126 -6.30 3.20 -3.89
CA SER A 126 -5.53 3.20 -5.14
C SER A 126 -4.68 1.94 -5.28
N THR A 127 -4.48 1.49 -6.52
CA THR A 127 -3.45 0.49 -6.87
C THR A 127 -2.35 1.18 -7.68
N VAL A 128 -1.15 1.26 -7.11
CA VAL A 128 0.01 1.94 -7.70
C VAL A 128 1.00 0.91 -8.19
N LEU A 129 1.26 0.92 -9.50
CA LEU A 129 2.17 -0.02 -10.19
C LEU A 129 3.30 0.68 -10.95
N ASN A 130 3.28 2.01 -10.99
CA ASN A 130 4.24 2.85 -11.71
C ASN A 130 4.51 4.11 -10.90
N ASP A 131 5.54 4.85 -11.31
CA ASP A 131 5.91 6.12 -10.68
C ASP A 131 4.78 7.14 -10.69
N ILE A 132 4.72 7.93 -9.63
CA ILE A 132 3.82 9.07 -9.49
C ILE A 132 4.68 10.33 -9.47
N PRO A 133 4.48 11.28 -10.39
CA PRO A 133 5.24 12.52 -10.41
C PRO A 133 5.06 13.34 -9.13
N ALA A 134 6.05 14.17 -8.81
CA ALA A 134 5.98 15.10 -7.69
C ALA A 134 4.75 16.02 -7.79
N PHE A 135 4.22 16.44 -6.63
CA PHE A 135 3.09 17.36 -6.47
C PHE A 135 1.83 16.96 -7.26
N THR A 136 1.64 15.66 -7.50
CA THR A 136 0.50 15.14 -8.24
C THR A 136 -0.53 14.54 -7.30
N LEU A 137 -1.80 14.88 -7.50
CA LEU A 137 -2.93 14.18 -6.89
C LEU A 137 -3.44 13.10 -7.87
N CYS A 138 -3.43 11.84 -7.46
CA CYS A 138 -3.97 10.74 -8.26
C CYS A 138 -4.91 9.85 -7.44
N GLY A 139 -5.71 9.02 -8.11
CA GLY A 139 -6.67 8.14 -7.46
C GLY A 139 -7.51 7.33 -8.45
N PRO A 140 -8.26 6.32 -7.96
CA PRO A 140 -9.18 5.57 -8.80
C PRO A 140 -10.33 6.47 -9.29
N PRO A 141 -10.98 6.11 -10.41
CA PRO A 141 -12.20 6.78 -10.81
C PRO A 141 -13.30 6.59 -9.75
N ARG A 142 -14.28 7.50 -9.75
CA ARG A 142 -15.49 7.31 -8.94
C ARG A 142 -16.19 5.99 -9.34
N ILE A 143 -16.86 5.38 -8.37
CA ILE A 143 -17.62 4.14 -8.57
C ILE A 143 -18.59 4.31 -9.75
N LYS A 144 -18.46 3.41 -10.74
CA LYS A 144 -19.38 3.35 -11.89
C LYS A 144 -20.59 2.48 -11.53
N VAL A 145 -21.79 3.06 -11.62
CA VAL A 145 -23.04 2.32 -11.45
C VAL A 145 -23.42 1.67 -12.78
N TYR A 146 -23.48 0.34 -12.82
CA TYR A 146 -23.78 -0.42 -14.04
C TYR A 146 -25.27 -0.68 -14.27
N GLY A 147 -26.05 -0.85 -13.20
CA GLY A 147 -27.46 -1.23 -13.31
C GLY A 147 -28.16 -1.29 -11.96
N GLN A 148 -29.49 -1.26 -11.98
CA GLN A 148 -30.34 -1.65 -10.87
C GLN A 148 -30.54 -3.16 -10.89
N VAL A 149 -30.37 -3.82 -9.75
CA VAL A 149 -30.65 -5.25 -9.60
C VAL A 149 -32.11 -5.45 -9.16
N THR A 150 -32.86 -6.32 -9.84
CA THR A 150 -34.25 -6.64 -9.46
C THR A 150 -34.38 -7.84 -8.53
N VAL A 151 -33.34 -8.67 -8.45
CA VAL A 151 -33.25 -9.81 -7.55
C VAL A 151 -31.91 -9.69 -6.81
N PRO A 152 -31.89 -9.70 -5.47
CA PRO A 152 -30.63 -9.73 -4.73
C PRO A 152 -29.79 -10.94 -5.14
N PHE A 153 -28.46 -10.78 -5.24
CA PHE A 153 -27.56 -11.84 -5.71
C PHE A 153 -27.71 -13.14 -4.92
N ARG A 154 -27.93 -13.02 -3.60
CA ARG A 154 -28.09 -14.16 -2.69
C ARG A 154 -29.41 -14.92 -2.87
N ASP A 155 -30.43 -14.25 -3.39
CA ASP A 155 -31.80 -14.80 -3.51
C ASP A 155 -32.07 -15.37 -4.90
N ALA A 156 -31.18 -15.15 -5.87
CA ALA A 156 -31.29 -15.73 -7.20
C ALA A 156 -30.97 -17.23 -7.17
N ALA A 157 -31.87 -18.06 -7.69
CA ALA A 157 -31.67 -19.50 -7.80
C ALA A 157 -30.51 -19.86 -8.74
N THR A 158 -30.20 -18.99 -9.71
CA THR A 158 -29.06 -19.13 -10.63
C THR A 158 -28.42 -17.79 -10.96
N PHE A 159 -27.15 -17.82 -11.37
CA PHE A 159 -26.45 -16.62 -11.87
C PHE A 159 -27.16 -16.00 -13.08
N ASP A 160 -27.73 -16.81 -13.97
CA ASP A 160 -28.45 -16.29 -15.14
C ASP A 160 -29.74 -15.56 -14.75
N GLN A 161 -30.48 -16.07 -13.74
CA GLN A 161 -31.62 -15.34 -13.18
C GLN A 161 -31.20 -13.97 -12.62
N PHE A 162 -30.11 -13.91 -11.86
CA PHE A 162 -29.56 -12.64 -11.37
C PHE A 162 -29.19 -11.70 -12.52
N ARG A 163 -28.43 -12.20 -13.50
CA ARG A 163 -27.93 -11.43 -14.64
C ARG A 163 -29.07 -10.85 -15.48
N ARG A 164 -30.13 -11.62 -15.72
CA ARG A 164 -31.36 -11.15 -16.41
C ARG A 164 -32.10 -10.08 -15.61
N GLY A 165 -31.92 -10.05 -14.29
CA GLY A 165 -32.49 -9.04 -13.39
C GLY A 165 -31.71 -7.71 -13.35
N ILE A 166 -30.59 -7.57 -14.07
CA ILE A 166 -29.82 -6.32 -14.11
C ILE A 166 -30.45 -5.37 -15.14
N ARG A 167 -30.94 -4.21 -14.68
CA ARG A 167 -31.51 -3.15 -15.53
C ARG A 167 -30.51 -2.01 -15.69
N PRO A 168 -30.13 -1.60 -16.91
CA PRO A 168 -29.21 -0.47 -17.10
C PRO A 168 -29.72 0.81 -16.44
N VAL A 169 -28.83 1.55 -15.78
CA VAL A 169 -29.17 2.90 -15.30
C VAL A 169 -29.08 3.86 -16.48
N ARG A 170 -30.15 4.59 -16.79
CA ARG A 170 -30.07 5.76 -17.68
C ARG A 170 -29.26 6.84 -16.97
N VAL A 171 -28.05 7.09 -17.43
CA VAL A 171 -27.26 8.23 -16.99
C VAL A 171 -27.96 9.49 -17.50
N LYS A 172 -28.52 10.32 -16.62
CA LYS A 172 -28.84 11.71 -17.00
C LYS A 172 -27.50 12.40 -17.27
N SER A 173 -27.30 12.92 -18.47
CA SER A 173 -26.17 13.79 -18.77
C SER A 173 -26.32 15.05 -17.91
N ASN A 174 -25.67 15.10 -16.75
CA ASN A 174 -25.54 16.35 -16.04
C ASN A 174 -24.68 17.28 -16.90
N GLY A 175 -25.24 18.44 -17.22
CA GLY A 175 -24.66 19.42 -18.13
C GLY A 175 -23.22 19.78 -17.75
N THR A 176 -22.45 20.08 -18.78
CA THR A 176 -21.17 20.80 -18.76
C THR A 176 -21.08 21.75 -17.57
N HIS A 177 -20.11 21.54 -16.67
CA HIS A 177 -19.69 22.57 -15.73
C HIS A 177 -19.05 23.72 -16.53
N PRO A 178 -19.59 24.95 -16.51
CA PRO A 178 -18.89 26.10 -17.03
C PRO A 178 -17.87 26.56 -15.99
N GLY A 179 -16.59 26.64 -16.37
CA GLY A 179 -15.56 27.30 -15.56
C GLY A 179 -14.42 26.39 -15.11
N ALA A 180 -13.53 26.07 -16.05
CA ALA A 180 -12.11 25.97 -15.75
C ALA A 180 -11.42 26.97 -16.69
N SER A 181 -11.41 28.23 -16.25
CA SER A 181 -10.53 29.29 -16.76
C SER A 181 -9.18 29.19 -16.06
#